data_AF-A0A6N7Y1C2-F1
#
_entry.id   AF-A0A6N7Y1C2-F1
#
_cell.length_a   1.000
_cell.length_b   1.000
_cell.length_c   1.000
_cell.angle_alpha   90.00
_cell.angle_beta   90.00
_cell.angle_gamma   90.00
#
_symmetry.space_group_name_H-M   'P 1'
#
loop_
_entity.id
_entity.type
_entity.pdbx_description
1 polymer ?
#
loop_
_entity_poly.entity_id
_entity_poly.type
_entity_poly.pdbx_seq_one_letter_code
_entity_poly.pdbx_strand_id
1 'polypeptide(L)'
;MNKETERLQKRIANSGYTSRRKAETLITEGKVKVNGEIETELGTKVKPTDTVEVEGIKLEQEDKLYILFYKPSQVITSVSDDKGRKVVTDYFKQIKTRIYPVGRLDYDTSGLLLLTNDGEFTNLMTHPRYKIKKKYVVKLKGYLMREEVKALEQGINLEDGKTQPATVKVKNQDKDKNTTLVEITITEGRNRQVRRMFEHFGHQVSKLQRIEFGPLNLKGLNAGEGRVLTPHEVKTIRQIAEHGH
;
A
#
# COMPACT_ATOMS: atom_id res chain seq x y z
N MET A 1 -8.24 -27.07 11.07
CA MET A 1 -7.54 -25.79 11.32
C MET A 1 -8.43 -24.96 12.22
N ASN A 2 -8.02 -24.71 13.46
CA ASN A 2 -8.76 -23.80 14.35
C ASN A 2 -8.86 -22.46 13.64
N LYS A 3 -10.03 -22.13 13.10
CA LYS A 3 -10.26 -20.79 12.58
C LYS A 3 -10.39 -19.90 13.81
N GLU A 4 -9.30 -19.25 14.14
CA GLU A 4 -9.21 -18.28 15.23
C GLU A 4 -10.34 -17.27 15.13
N THR A 5 -10.87 -16.89 16.29
CA THR A 5 -11.87 -15.84 16.39
C THR A 5 -11.27 -14.52 15.90
N GLU A 6 -12.04 -13.73 15.16
CA GLU A 6 -11.61 -12.41 14.71
C GLU A 6 -12.43 -11.30 15.36
N ARG A 7 -11.85 -10.11 15.50
CA ARG A 7 -12.57 -8.96 16.06
C ARG A 7 -13.79 -8.60 15.20
N LEU A 8 -14.92 -8.28 15.83
CA LEU A 8 -16.19 -7.96 15.17
C LEU A 8 -16.06 -6.83 14.15
N GLN A 9 -15.35 -5.74 14.48
CA GLN A 9 -15.11 -4.65 13.52
C GLN A 9 -14.23 -5.06 12.32
N LYS A 10 -13.38 -6.09 12.48
CA LYS A 10 -12.62 -6.68 11.36
C LYS A 10 -13.56 -7.49 10.48
N ARG A 11 -14.43 -8.31 11.07
CA ARG A 11 -15.45 -9.08 10.34
C ARG A 11 -16.36 -8.16 9.50
N ILE A 12 -16.88 -7.10 10.09
CA ILE A 12 -17.74 -6.10 9.40
C ILE A 12 -16.98 -5.38 8.29
N ALA A 13 -15.70 -5.07 8.47
CA ALA A 13 -14.93 -4.43 7.42
C ALA A 13 -14.62 -5.38 6.25
N ASN A 14 -14.41 -6.67 6.56
CA ASN A 14 -14.10 -7.71 5.58
C ASN A 14 -15.31 -8.12 4.72
N SER A 15 -16.55 -7.85 5.16
CA SER A 15 -17.75 -8.03 4.34
C SER A 15 -17.97 -6.88 3.35
N GLY A 16 -17.07 -5.89 3.33
CA GLY A 16 -17.21 -4.72 2.46
C GLY A 16 -18.18 -3.64 2.98
N TYR A 17 -18.94 -3.92 4.05
CA TYR A 17 -19.99 -3.02 4.54
C TYR A 17 -19.47 -1.62 4.91
N THR A 18 -18.34 -1.54 5.63
CA THR A 18 -17.74 -0.25 6.00
C THR A 18 -16.27 -0.35 6.39
N SER A 19 -15.64 0.77 6.78
CA SER A 19 -14.28 0.79 7.34
C SER A 19 -14.27 0.26 8.79
N ARG A 20 -13.13 -0.27 9.26
CA ARG A 20 -13.01 -0.75 10.66
C ARG A 20 -13.41 0.29 11.71
N ARG A 21 -13.02 1.55 11.52
CA ARG A 21 -13.36 2.64 12.46
C ARG A 21 -14.86 2.94 12.46
N LYS A 22 -15.47 2.99 11.28
CA LYS A 22 -16.93 3.20 11.18
C LYS A 22 -17.70 1.97 11.69
N ALA A 23 -17.14 0.76 11.57
CA ALA A 23 -17.70 -0.43 12.20
C ALA A 23 -17.67 -0.35 13.74
N GLU A 24 -16.59 0.18 14.34
CA GLU A 24 -16.54 0.44 15.79
C GLU A 24 -17.65 1.40 16.24
N THR A 25 -17.89 2.47 15.48
CA THR A 25 -19.02 3.38 15.74
C THR A 25 -20.37 2.67 15.69
N LEU A 26 -20.61 1.85 14.66
CA LEU A 26 -21.88 1.10 14.52
C LEU A 26 -22.09 0.10 15.66
N ILE A 27 -21.02 -0.54 16.15
CA ILE A 27 -21.08 -1.42 17.31
C ILE A 27 -21.53 -0.60 18.53
N THR A 28 -20.86 0.50 18.84
CA THR A 28 -21.22 1.34 20.00
C THR A 28 -22.60 1.96 19.92
N GLU A 29 -23.13 2.16 18.70
CA GLU A 29 -24.50 2.65 18.46
C GLU A 29 -25.57 1.55 18.60
N GLY A 30 -25.20 0.29 18.91
CA GLY A 30 -26.13 -0.83 19.04
C GLY A 30 -26.75 -1.28 17.72
N LYS A 31 -26.11 -0.95 16.59
CA LYS A 31 -26.59 -1.28 15.24
C LYS A 31 -26.10 -2.63 14.72
N VAL A 32 -25.34 -3.36 15.53
CA VAL A 32 -24.75 -4.65 15.14
C VAL A 32 -25.36 -5.75 15.99
N LYS A 33 -25.73 -6.86 15.35
CA LYS A 33 -26.13 -8.08 16.05
C LYS A 33 -25.16 -9.22 15.75
N VAL A 34 -24.88 -10.03 16.76
CA VAL A 34 -24.14 -11.29 16.65
C VAL A 34 -25.06 -12.41 17.12
N ASN A 35 -25.36 -13.37 16.24
CA ASN A 35 -26.27 -14.49 16.51
C ASN A 35 -27.65 -14.04 17.04
N GLY A 36 -28.13 -12.87 16.59
CA GLY A 36 -29.44 -12.32 16.97
C GLY A 36 -29.41 -11.35 18.15
N GLU A 37 -28.32 -11.29 18.92
CA GLU A 37 -28.18 -10.41 20.08
C GLU A 37 -27.45 -9.11 19.71
N ILE A 38 -27.92 -7.97 20.22
CA ILE A 38 -27.28 -6.67 19.98
C ILE A 38 -25.93 -6.65 20.69
N GLU A 39 -24.87 -6.36 19.94
CA GLU A 39 -23.52 -6.23 20.46
C GLU A 39 -23.10 -4.76 20.46
N THR A 40 -22.61 -4.29 21.61
CA THR A 40 -22.13 -2.91 21.82
C THR A 40 -20.70 -2.84 22.35
N GLU A 41 -20.11 -3.97 22.73
CA GLU A 41 -18.78 -4.04 23.28
C GLU A 41 -17.70 -3.96 22.19
N LEU A 42 -16.81 -2.97 22.32
CA LEU A 42 -15.65 -2.88 21.45
C LEU A 42 -14.62 -3.94 21.81
N GLY A 43 -14.20 -4.72 20.81
CA GLY A 43 -13.21 -5.79 21.00
C GLY A 43 -13.81 -7.18 21.01
N THR A 44 -15.15 -7.32 20.99
CA THR A 44 -15.85 -8.60 20.78
C THR A 44 -15.22 -9.37 19.65
N LYS A 45 -15.02 -10.68 19.87
CA LYS A 45 -14.48 -11.59 18.87
C LYS A 45 -15.57 -12.56 18.42
N VAL A 46 -15.66 -12.77 17.12
CA VAL A 46 -16.62 -13.67 16.48
C VAL A 46 -15.91 -14.83 15.80
N LYS A 47 -16.57 -15.98 15.80
CA LYS A 47 -16.19 -17.19 15.08
C LYS A 47 -16.58 -17.07 13.61
N PRO A 48 -15.98 -17.88 12.72
CA PRO A 48 -16.41 -18.03 11.33
C PRO A 48 -17.89 -18.35 11.18
N THR A 49 -18.42 -19.16 12.09
CA THR A 49 -19.79 -19.69 12.12
C THR A 49 -20.82 -18.70 12.66
N ASP A 50 -20.38 -17.63 13.33
CA ASP A 50 -21.31 -16.65 13.89
C ASP A 50 -21.98 -15.85 12.77
N THR A 51 -23.28 -15.63 12.92
CA THR A 51 -24.06 -14.75 12.05
C THR A 51 -23.91 -13.32 12.55
N VAL A 52 -23.40 -12.42 11.70
CA VAL A 52 -23.28 -11.00 12.01
C VAL A 52 -24.26 -10.22 11.14
N GLU A 53 -25.05 -9.36 11.75
CA GLU A 53 -25.97 -8.45 11.07
C GLU A 53 -25.61 -7.00 11.41
N VAL A 54 -25.71 -6.10 10.43
CA VAL A 54 -25.53 -4.67 10.64
C VAL A 54 -26.76 -3.96 10.09
N GLU A 55 -27.46 -3.21 10.93
CA GLU A 55 -28.73 -2.55 10.59
C GLU A 55 -29.76 -3.53 9.99
N GLY A 56 -29.78 -4.78 10.49
CA GLY A 56 -30.67 -5.85 10.03
C GLY A 56 -30.24 -6.58 8.75
N ILE A 57 -29.09 -6.21 8.18
CA ILE A 57 -28.53 -6.88 6.99
C ILE A 57 -27.51 -7.91 7.42
N LYS A 58 -27.77 -9.19 7.12
CA LYS A 58 -26.82 -10.28 7.35
C LYS A 58 -25.58 -10.10 6.47
N LEU A 59 -24.41 -10.16 7.09
CA LEU A 59 -23.14 -9.99 6.40
C LEU A 59 -22.67 -11.30 5.77
N GLU A 60 -22.34 -11.22 4.48
CA GLU A 60 -21.63 -12.27 3.75
C GLU A 60 -20.15 -11.88 3.57
N GLN A 61 -19.27 -12.86 3.36
CA GLN A 61 -17.87 -12.58 3.04
C GLN A 61 -17.75 -12.28 1.55
N GLU A 62 -17.09 -11.17 1.19
CA GLU A 62 -16.75 -10.87 -0.20
C GLU A 62 -15.55 -11.71 -0.68
N ASP A 63 -15.56 -12.08 -1.95
CA ASP A 63 -14.40 -12.63 -2.64
C ASP A 63 -13.20 -11.68 -2.56
N LYS A 64 -12.00 -12.25 -2.42
CA LYS A 64 -10.78 -11.44 -2.35
C LYS A 64 -10.39 -10.91 -3.71
N LEU A 65 -10.23 -9.60 -3.79
CA LEU A 65 -9.82 -8.89 -4.99
C LEU A 65 -8.44 -8.27 -4.79
N TYR A 66 -7.56 -8.45 -5.76
CA TYR A 66 -6.21 -7.90 -5.75
C TYR A 66 -5.93 -7.25 -7.09
N ILE A 67 -5.68 -5.94 -7.08
CA ILE A 67 -5.48 -5.15 -8.29
C ILE A 67 -4.08 -4.55 -8.25
N LEU A 68 -3.37 -4.67 -9.36
CA LEU A 68 -2.16 -3.89 -9.64
C LEU A 68 -2.57 -2.68 -10.46
N PHE A 69 -2.30 -1.50 -9.92
CA PHE A 69 -2.66 -0.22 -10.50
C PHE A 69 -1.41 0.59 -10.83
N TYR A 70 -1.34 1.12 -12.05
CA TYR A 70 -0.37 2.15 -12.39
C TYR A 70 -0.95 3.51 -11.99
N LYS A 71 -0.71 3.90 -10.74
CA LYS A 71 -1.14 5.20 -10.21
C LYS A 71 -0.49 6.36 -10.98
N PRO A 72 -1.28 7.29 -11.56
CA PRO A 72 -0.74 8.54 -12.08
C PRO A 72 -0.23 9.48 -10.98
N SER A 73 0.65 10.42 -11.33
CA SER A 73 0.93 11.56 -10.46
C SER A 73 -0.33 12.43 -10.29
N GLN A 74 -0.37 13.25 -9.25
CA GLN A 74 -1.48 14.14 -8.90
C GLN A 74 -2.80 13.40 -8.56
N VAL A 75 -2.67 12.19 -8.00
CA VAL A 75 -3.78 11.40 -7.48
C VAL A 75 -3.52 11.08 -6.01
N ILE A 76 -4.53 11.27 -5.15
CA ILE A 76 -4.43 10.99 -3.72
C ILE A 76 -4.54 9.49 -3.46
N THR A 77 -3.59 8.92 -2.71
CA THR A 77 -3.67 7.52 -2.26
C THR A 77 -4.56 7.40 -1.02
N SER A 78 -5.87 7.46 -1.24
CA SER A 78 -6.94 7.32 -0.25
C SER A 78 -8.18 6.69 -0.90
N VAL A 79 -9.17 6.32 -0.08
CA VAL A 79 -10.50 5.90 -0.55
C VAL A 79 -11.45 7.09 -0.72
N SER A 80 -11.17 8.22 -0.08
CA SER A 80 -11.93 9.46 -0.15
C SER A 80 -11.03 10.68 0.08
N ASP A 81 -11.46 11.84 -0.40
CA ASP A 81 -10.80 13.13 -0.22
C ASP A 81 -11.83 14.20 0.15
N ASP A 82 -11.51 15.03 1.14
CA ASP A 82 -12.36 16.11 1.65
C ASP A 82 -12.30 17.37 0.78
N LYS A 83 -11.31 17.48 -0.12
CA LYS A 83 -11.04 18.67 -0.95
C LYS A 83 -11.35 18.43 -2.44
N GLY A 84 -12.09 17.37 -2.75
CA GLY A 84 -12.52 17.05 -4.12
C GLY A 84 -11.38 16.65 -5.07
N ARG A 85 -10.20 16.30 -4.56
CA ARG A 85 -9.10 15.82 -5.40
C ARG A 85 -9.34 14.37 -5.78
N LYS A 86 -8.91 14.00 -6.99
CA LYS A 86 -9.04 12.63 -7.50
C LYS A 86 -8.29 11.63 -6.60
N VAL A 87 -8.96 10.55 -6.25
CA VAL A 87 -8.41 9.45 -5.44
C VAL A 87 -8.16 8.20 -6.28
N VAL A 88 -7.40 7.25 -5.74
CA VAL A 88 -7.04 6.01 -6.47
C VAL A 88 -8.26 5.13 -6.76
N THR A 89 -9.30 5.17 -5.91
CA THR A 89 -10.54 4.41 -6.11
C THR A 89 -11.41 4.97 -7.25
N ASP A 90 -11.22 6.23 -7.65
CA ASP A 90 -11.98 6.83 -8.77
C ASP A 90 -11.70 6.16 -10.13
N TYR A 91 -10.60 5.42 -10.25
CA TYR A 91 -10.24 4.66 -11.45
C TYR A 91 -10.97 3.31 -11.57
N PHE A 92 -11.71 2.91 -10.53
CA PHE A 92 -12.32 1.59 -10.41
C PHE A 92 -13.79 1.65 -10.01
N LYS A 93 -14.53 2.68 -10.44
CA LYS A 93 -15.94 2.91 -10.08
C LYS A 93 -16.88 1.77 -10.52
N GLN A 94 -16.48 0.98 -11.51
CA GLN A 94 -17.19 -0.21 -11.98
C GLN A 94 -17.10 -1.40 -11.01
N ILE A 95 -16.14 -1.36 -10.06
CA ILE A 95 -15.95 -2.43 -9.07
C ILE A 95 -16.88 -2.16 -7.89
N LYS A 96 -17.83 -3.08 -7.67
CA LYS A 96 -18.78 -3.01 -6.56
C LYS A 96 -18.14 -3.33 -5.20
N THR A 97 -17.19 -4.26 -5.20
CA THR A 97 -16.41 -4.70 -4.04
C THR A 97 -15.60 -3.56 -3.44
N ARG A 98 -15.65 -3.39 -2.13
CA ARG A 98 -14.93 -2.31 -1.44
C ARG A 98 -13.42 -2.55 -1.43
N ILE A 99 -12.68 -1.85 -2.27
CA ILE A 99 -11.20 -1.90 -2.32
C ILE A 99 -10.53 -0.69 -1.65
N TYR A 100 -9.30 -0.87 -1.18
CA TYR A 100 -8.46 0.17 -0.59
C TYR A 100 -6.97 -0.04 -0.91
N PRO A 101 -6.14 1.02 -0.86
CA PRO A 101 -4.74 0.93 -1.26
C PRO A 101 -3.90 0.15 -0.25
N VAL A 102 -2.96 -0.64 -0.77
CA VAL A 102 -1.94 -1.34 -0.02
C VAL A 102 -0.72 -0.44 0.11
N GLY A 103 -0.61 0.20 1.28
CA GLY A 103 0.37 1.24 1.52
C GLY A 103 0.02 2.52 0.76
N ARG A 104 1.01 3.40 0.57
CA ARG A 104 0.78 4.70 -0.07
C ARG A 104 1.87 5.05 -1.07
N LEU A 105 1.47 5.81 -2.09
CA LEU A 105 2.36 6.64 -2.91
C LEU A 105 1.97 8.10 -2.69
N ASP A 106 2.96 8.98 -2.63
CA ASP A 106 2.70 10.42 -2.49
C ASP A 106 1.90 10.96 -3.68
N TYR A 107 1.28 12.13 -3.49
CA TYR A 107 0.48 12.79 -4.53
C TYR A 107 1.24 12.92 -5.86
N ASP A 108 2.47 13.43 -5.81
CA ASP A 108 3.33 13.63 -6.99
C ASP A 108 4.10 12.38 -7.45
N THR A 109 3.94 11.25 -6.75
CA THR A 109 4.62 10.00 -7.08
C THR A 109 3.70 9.12 -7.93
N SER A 110 4.22 8.65 -9.06
CA SER A 110 3.51 7.71 -9.94
C SER A 110 4.00 6.27 -9.74
N GLY A 111 3.31 5.33 -10.38
CA GLY A 111 3.78 3.96 -10.53
C GLY A 111 2.93 2.93 -9.79
N LEU A 112 3.54 1.77 -9.55
CA LEU A 112 2.87 0.57 -9.09
C LEU A 112 2.28 0.77 -7.69
N LEU A 113 0.97 0.66 -7.57
CA LEU A 113 0.23 0.61 -6.31
C LEU A 113 -0.68 -0.63 -6.34
N LEU A 114 -0.79 -1.34 -5.23
CA LEU A 114 -1.77 -2.42 -5.11
C LEU A 114 -3.04 -1.90 -4.44
N LEU A 115 -4.19 -2.42 -4.84
CA LEU A 115 -5.49 -2.20 -4.21
C LEU A 115 -6.12 -3.55 -3.87
N THR A 116 -6.78 -3.66 -2.72
CA THR A 116 -7.42 -4.92 -2.30
C THR A 116 -8.55 -4.69 -1.30
N ASN A 117 -9.37 -5.72 -1.07
CA ASN A 117 -10.28 -5.83 0.08
C ASN A 117 -9.77 -6.82 1.15
N ASP A 118 -8.52 -7.28 1.03
CA ASP A 118 -7.89 -8.20 1.98
C ASP A 118 -6.95 -7.45 2.95
N GLY A 119 -7.38 -7.34 4.21
CA GLY A 119 -6.63 -6.70 5.27
C GLY A 119 -5.37 -7.47 5.69
N GLU A 120 -5.38 -8.80 5.58
CA GLU A 120 -4.23 -9.65 5.91
C GLU A 120 -3.16 -9.52 4.85
N PHE A 121 -3.55 -9.56 3.58
CA PHE A 121 -2.66 -9.25 2.47
C PHE A 121 -2.06 -7.84 2.62
N THR A 122 -2.89 -6.86 2.96
CA THR A 122 -2.43 -5.48 3.16
C THR A 122 -1.35 -5.40 4.25
N ASN A 123 -1.55 -6.07 5.38
CA ASN A 123 -0.56 -6.13 6.44
C ASN A 123 0.74 -6.82 5.99
N LEU A 124 0.62 -7.98 5.32
CA LEU A 124 1.76 -8.71 4.75
C LEU A 124 2.58 -7.84 3.80
N MET A 125 1.92 -7.03 2.98
CA MET A 125 2.60 -6.22 1.97
C MET A 125 3.25 -4.94 2.53
N THR A 126 2.69 -4.39 3.61
CA THR A 126 3.08 -3.06 4.11
C THR A 126 3.99 -3.09 5.32
N HIS A 127 3.91 -4.14 6.14
CA HIS A 127 4.64 -4.16 7.40
C HIS A 127 6.16 -4.31 7.16
N PRO A 128 7.02 -3.43 7.72
CA PRO A 128 8.47 -3.43 7.42
C PRO A 128 9.19 -4.74 7.72
N ARG A 129 8.70 -5.53 8.69
CA ARG A 129 9.25 -6.85 9.06
C ARG A 129 9.40 -7.81 7.88
N TYR A 130 8.52 -7.69 6.88
CA TYR A 130 8.50 -8.58 5.71
C TYR A 130 9.47 -8.15 4.60
N LYS A 131 10.11 -6.98 4.75
CA LYS A 131 11.20 -6.48 3.89
C LYS A 131 10.93 -6.58 2.38
N ILE A 132 9.67 -6.43 1.95
CA ILE A 132 9.33 -6.51 0.53
C ILE A 132 10.02 -5.36 -0.21
N LYS A 133 10.82 -5.73 -1.21
CA LYS A 133 11.58 -4.80 -2.05
C LYS A 133 10.64 -3.92 -2.85
N LYS A 134 10.94 -2.63 -2.90
CA LYS A 134 10.21 -1.61 -3.66
C LYS A 134 11.25 -0.86 -4.50
N LYS A 135 11.17 -1.01 -5.82
CA LYS A 135 12.11 -0.39 -6.75
C LYS A 135 11.50 0.86 -7.34
N TYR A 136 12.27 1.95 -7.31
CA TYR A 136 11.89 3.24 -7.83
C TYR A 136 12.87 3.69 -8.90
N VAL A 137 12.36 4.42 -9.88
CA VAL A 137 13.14 5.26 -10.78
C VAL A 137 12.96 6.70 -10.35
N VAL A 138 14.07 7.40 -10.18
CA VAL A 138 14.13 8.77 -9.66
C VAL A 138 14.90 9.64 -10.63
N LYS A 139 14.35 10.80 -10.96
CA LYS A 139 15.05 11.83 -11.71
C LYS A 139 15.44 12.98 -10.78
N LEU A 140 16.72 13.16 -10.57
CA LEU A 140 17.32 14.21 -9.75
C LEU A 140 17.77 15.39 -10.62
N LYS A 141 17.74 16.60 -10.06
CA LYS A 141 18.55 17.71 -10.54
C LYS A 141 19.93 17.62 -9.91
N GLY A 142 20.98 17.84 -10.69
CA GLY A 142 22.37 17.67 -10.24
C GLY A 142 22.95 16.28 -10.49
N TYR A 143 24.16 16.09 -9.99
CA TYR A 143 24.94 14.85 -10.11
C TYR A 143 24.97 14.13 -8.78
N LEU A 144 24.59 12.86 -8.79
CA LEU A 144 24.80 11.99 -7.65
C LEU A 144 26.25 11.51 -7.61
N MET A 145 26.95 11.81 -6.51
CA MET A 145 28.35 11.46 -6.27
C MET A 145 28.48 10.01 -5.79
N ARG A 146 29.65 9.39 -5.99
CA ARG A 146 29.88 7.99 -5.59
C ARG A 146 29.81 7.80 -4.08
N GLU A 147 30.24 8.80 -3.33
CA GLU A 147 30.23 8.81 -1.86
C GLU A 147 28.79 8.84 -1.34
N GLU A 148 27.91 9.63 -1.98
CA GLU A 148 26.48 9.70 -1.66
C GLU A 148 25.78 8.36 -1.96
N VAL A 149 26.12 7.73 -3.08
CA VAL A 149 25.63 6.37 -3.42
C VAL A 149 26.00 5.39 -2.31
N LYS A 150 27.28 5.34 -1.91
CA LYS A 150 27.74 4.44 -0.83
C LYS A 150 27.04 4.73 0.50
N ALA A 151 26.82 6.00 0.83
CA ALA A 151 26.12 6.38 2.06
C ALA A 151 24.65 5.89 2.04
N LEU A 152 23.95 6.04 0.92
CA LEU A 152 22.59 5.50 0.73
C LEU A 152 22.55 3.97 0.86
N GLU A 153 23.57 3.29 0.33
CA GLU A 153 23.70 1.83 0.42
C GLU A 153 24.00 1.34 1.83
N GLN A 154 24.67 2.13 2.67
CA GLN A 154 24.92 1.82 4.09
C GLN A 154 23.78 2.24 5.02
N GLY A 155 22.86 3.06 4.51
CA GLY A 155 21.79 3.69 5.27
C GLY A 155 22.23 5.00 5.94
N ILE A 156 21.36 5.99 5.90
CA ILE A 156 21.62 7.36 6.37
C ILE A 156 20.70 7.74 7.53
N ASN A 157 21.08 8.74 8.31
CA ASN A 157 20.24 9.27 9.39
C ASN A 157 19.27 10.31 8.84
N LEU A 158 17.96 10.03 8.97
CA LEU A 158 16.88 10.99 8.75
C LEU A 158 16.27 11.38 10.11
N GLU A 159 15.39 12.38 10.12
CA GLU A 159 14.73 12.88 11.34
C GLU A 159 14.01 11.81 12.16
N ASP A 160 13.41 10.81 11.50
CA ASP A 160 12.70 9.68 12.10
C ASP A 160 13.59 8.43 12.26
N GLY A 161 14.92 8.59 12.24
CA GLY A 161 15.92 7.55 12.51
C GLY A 161 16.72 7.08 11.29
N LYS A 162 17.63 6.13 11.49
CA LYS A 162 18.48 5.58 10.42
C LYS A 162 17.66 4.77 9.41
N THR A 163 17.92 4.93 8.11
CA THR A 163 17.30 4.10 7.07
C THR A 163 17.95 2.72 7.00
N GLN A 164 17.21 1.73 6.54
CA GLN A 164 17.81 0.47 6.10
C GLN A 164 18.71 0.69 4.87
N PRO A 165 19.71 -0.17 4.65
CA PRO A 165 20.48 -0.23 3.42
C PRO A 165 19.59 -0.23 2.17
N ALA A 166 19.91 0.62 1.20
CA ALA A 166 19.27 0.63 -0.11
C ALA A 166 20.18 -0.04 -1.16
N THR A 167 19.61 -0.43 -2.30
CA THR A 167 20.38 -0.71 -3.51
C THR A 167 20.24 0.47 -4.45
N VAL A 168 21.35 1.08 -4.87
CA VAL A 168 21.33 2.27 -5.71
C VAL A 168 22.08 2.00 -7.02
N LYS A 169 21.48 2.35 -8.15
CA LYS A 169 22.11 2.24 -9.48
C LYS A 169 21.91 3.52 -10.24
N VAL A 170 23.00 4.22 -10.52
CA VAL A 170 22.98 5.38 -11.43
C VAL A 170 22.85 4.86 -12.86
N LYS A 171 21.77 5.24 -13.55
CA LYS A 171 21.48 4.79 -14.92
C LYS A 171 22.04 5.73 -15.97
N ASN A 172 21.91 7.03 -15.72
CA ASN A 172 22.35 8.06 -16.63
C ASN A 172 22.65 9.36 -15.87
N GLN A 173 23.66 10.09 -16.31
CA GLN A 173 23.97 11.45 -15.87
C GLN A 173 24.07 12.33 -17.12
N ASP A 174 23.04 13.13 -17.35
CA ASP A 174 22.96 14.06 -18.48
C ASP A 174 23.59 15.37 -18.05
N LYS A 175 24.77 15.66 -18.60
CA LYS A 175 25.56 16.83 -18.21
C LYS A 175 24.93 18.14 -18.68
N ASP A 176 24.43 18.14 -19.91
CA ASP A 176 23.86 19.33 -20.54
C ASP A 176 22.59 19.78 -19.83
N LYS A 177 21.77 18.83 -19.36
CA LYS A 177 20.55 19.12 -18.61
C LYS A 177 20.75 19.22 -17.11
N ASN A 178 21.96 18.93 -16.61
CA ASN A 178 22.26 18.84 -15.19
C ASN A 178 21.27 17.92 -14.43
N THR A 179 21.09 16.68 -14.92
CA THR A 179 20.17 15.71 -14.30
C THR A 179 20.74 14.32 -14.17
N THR A 180 20.34 13.60 -13.11
CA THR A 180 20.70 12.19 -12.89
C THR A 180 19.45 11.31 -12.87
N LEU A 181 19.49 10.18 -13.57
CA LEU A 181 18.49 9.12 -13.48
C LEU A 181 19.04 7.99 -12.60
N VAL A 182 18.32 7.64 -11.54
CA VAL A 182 18.74 6.67 -10.52
C VAL A 182 17.65 5.62 -10.32
N GLU A 183 18.04 4.35 -10.26
CA GLU A 183 17.23 3.29 -9.67
C GLU A 183 17.58 3.13 -8.20
N ILE A 184 16.59 3.14 -7.33
CA ILE A 184 16.77 2.87 -5.90
C ILE A 184 15.78 1.80 -5.44
N THR A 185 16.27 0.79 -4.72
CA THR A 185 15.45 -0.25 -4.12
C THR A 185 15.53 -0.16 -2.61
N ILE A 186 14.37 -0.10 -1.94
CA ILE A 186 14.23 -0.09 -0.48
C ILE A 186 13.29 -1.19 -0.01
N THR A 187 13.46 -1.64 1.22
CA THR A 187 12.65 -2.71 1.85
C THR A 187 11.64 -2.17 2.87
N GLU A 188 11.81 -0.94 3.32
CA GLU A 188 10.88 -0.20 4.17
C GLU A 188 10.01 0.79 3.35
N GLY A 189 9.26 1.65 4.02
CA GLY A 189 8.27 2.53 3.39
C GLY A 189 7.86 3.70 4.28
N ARG A 190 8.85 4.43 4.84
CA ARG A 190 8.60 5.61 5.67
C ARG A 190 8.04 6.76 4.84
N ASN A 191 7.43 7.75 5.50
CA ASN A 191 6.85 8.91 4.83
C ASN A 191 7.90 9.57 3.91
N ARG A 192 7.57 9.73 2.62
CA ARG A 192 8.42 10.37 1.59
C ARG A 192 9.88 9.90 1.58
N GLN A 193 10.14 8.65 2.00
CA GLN A 193 11.49 8.19 2.33
C GLN A 193 12.52 8.42 1.22
N VAL A 194 12.21 7.98 -0.01
CA VAL A 194 13.12 8.13 -1.15
C VAL A 194 13.45 9.60 -1.43
N ARG A 195 12.46 10.50 -1.30
CA ARG A 195 12.69 11.95 -1.49
C ARG A 195 13.62 12.48 -0.40
N ARG A 196 13.31 12.20 0.86
CA ARG A 196 14.13 12.62 2.00
C ARG A 196 15.56 12.09 1.94
N MET A 197 15.75 10.90 1.39
CA MET A 197 17.08 10.31 1.20
C MET A 197 17.95 11.10 0.21
N PHE A 198 17.38 11.59 -0.88
CA PHE A 198 18.12 12.43 -1.83
C PHE A 198 18.22 13.89 -1.36
N GLU A 199 17.15 14.42 -0.75
CA GLU A 199 17.12 15.77 -0.17
C GLU A 199 18.16 15.94 0.95
N HIS A 200 18.49 14.87 1.69
CA HIS A 200 19.57 14.86 2.69
C HIS A 200 20.93 15.31 2.11
N PHE A 201 21.18 15.04 0.83
CA PHE A 201 22.39 15.46 0.11
C PHE A 201 22.17 16.72 -0.74
N GLY A 202 21.04 17.40 -0.57
CA GLY A 202 20.69 18.60 -1.34
C GLY A 202 20.12 18.34 -2.73
N HIS A 203 19.85 17.09 -3.11
CA HIS A 203 19.30 16.76 -4.43
C HIS A 203 17.78 16.99 -4.50
N GLN A 204 17.34 17.76 -5.50
CA GLN A 204 15.91 17.94 -5.76
C GLN A 204 15.35 16.78 -6.61
N VAL A 205 14.35 16.07 -6.09
CA VAL A 205 13.63 15.00 -6.82
C VAL A 205 12.56 15.58 -7.75
N SER A 206 12.84 15.62 -9.04
CA SER A 206 11.93 16.13 -10.08
C SER A 206 10.86 15.13 -10.50
N LYS A 207 11.19 13.83 -10.55
CA LYS A 207 10.23 12.73 -10.81
C LYS A 207 10.58 11.54 -9.94
N LEU A 208 9.54 10.87 -9.45
CA LEU A 208 9.64 9.64 -8.67
C LEU A 208 8.56 8.68 -9.15
N GLN A 209 8.96 7.48 -9.55
CA GLN A 209 8.07 6.43 -10.01
C GLN A 209 8.43 5.11 -9.36
N ARG A 210 7.46 4.44 -8.72
CA ARG A 210 7.65 3.04 -8.29
C ARG A 210 7.43 2.11 -9.47
N ILE A 211 8.46 1.42 -9.91
CA ILE A 211 8.39 0.53 -11.08
C ILE A 211 8.15 -0.94 -10.70
N GLU A 212 8.54 -1.33 -9.48
CA GLU A 212 8.35 -2.69 -8.98
C GLU A 212 7.96 -2.72 -7.50
N PHE A 213 7.20 -3.75 -7.14
CA PHE A 213 6.82 -4.09 -5.78
C PHE A 213 6.92 -5.60 -5.60
N GLY A 214 7.97 -6.06 -4.91
CA GLY A 214 8.34 -7.46 -4.90
C GLY A 214 8.57 -7.98 -6.33
N PRO A 215 7.91 -9.08 -6.76
CA PRO A 215 8.03 -9.61 -8.11
C PRO A 215 7.15 -8.88 -9.14
N LEU A 216 6.29 -7.96 -8.70
CA LEU A 216 5.30 -7.30 -9.54
C LEU A 216 5.89 -6.08 -10.23
N ASN A 217 5.50 -5.84 -11.48
CA ASN A 217 5.94 -4.71 -12.30
C ASN A 217 4.78 -4.13 -13.15
N LEU A 218 5.04 -3.01 -13.82
CA LEU A 218 4.06 -2.25 -14.61
C LEU A 218 3.99 -2.68 -16.09
N LYS A 219 4.60 -3.81 -16.48
CA LYS A 219 4.66 -4.20 -17.90
C LYS A 219 3.27 -4.35 -18.49
N GLY A 220 3.05 -3.71 -19.64
CA GLY A 220 1.77 -3.76 -20.36
C GLY A 220 0.67 -2.89 -19.77
N LEU A 221 0.98 -1.94 -18.89
CA LEU A 221 0.03 -0.97 -18.35
C LEU A 221 0.47 0.47 -18.62
N ASN A 222 -0.49 1.31 -18.94
CA ASN A 222 -0.35 2.77 -18.97
C ASN A 222 -0.79 3.39 -17.64
N ALA A 223 -0.40 4.65 -17.42
CA ALA A 223 -0.82 5.38 -16.23
C ALA A 223 -2.34 5.52 -16.19
N GLY A 224 -2.96 5.13 -15.07
CA GLY A 224 -4.41 5.13 -14.88
C GLY A 224 -5.05 3.77 -15.17
N GLU A 225 -4.31 2.82 -15.76
CA GLU A 225 -4.78 1.46 -15.95
C GLU A 225 -4.45 0.58 -14.73
N GLY A 226 -5.29 -0.43 -14.52
CA GLY A 226 -5.04 -1.49 -13.56
C GLY A 226 -5.57 -2.82 -14.06
N ARG A 227 -5.02 -3.88 -13.50
CA ARG A 227 -5.43 -5.26 -13.79
C ARG A 227 -5.55 -6.06 -12.52
N VAL A 228 -6.36 -7.11 -12.56
CA VAL A 228 -6.42 -8.10 -11.49
C VAL A 228 -5.10 -8.89 -11.49
N LEU A 229 -4.57 -9.15 -10.30
CA LEU A 229 -3.43 -10.05 -10.13
C LEU A 229 -3.85 -11.49 -10.40
N THR A 230 -3.00 -12.24 -11.07
CA THR A 230 -3.20 -13.68 -11.22
C THR A 230 -3.07 -14.40 -9.87
N PRO A 231 -3.72 -15.56 -9.68
CA PRO A 231 -3.53 -16.37 -8.47
C PRO A 231 -2.06 -16.71 -8.19
N HIS A 232 -1.26 -16.92 -9.25
CA HIS A 232 0.17 -17.16 -9.13
C HIS A 232 0.91 -15.93 -8.58
N GLU A 233 0.66 -14.73 -9.10
CA GLU A 233 1.25 -13.48 -8.59
C GLU A 233 0.93 -13.25 -7.11
N VAL A 234 -0.33 -13.47 -6.72
CA VAL A 234 -0.77 -13.33 -5.32
C VAL A 234 -0.05 -14.35 -4.43
N LYS A 235 0.07 -15.61 -4.86
CA LYS A 235 0.77 -16.66 -4.12
C LYS A 235 2.26 -16.32 -3.97
N THR A 236 2.93 -15.95 -5.06
CA THR A 236 4.36 -15.66 -5.07
C THR A 236 4.70 -14.49 -4.16
N ILE A 237 3.95 -13.38 -4.22
CA ILE A 237 4.24 -12.23 -3.35
C ILE A 237 3.94 -12.50 -1.87
N ARG A 238 2.91 -13.31 -1.55
CA ARG A 238 2.66 -13.77 -0.18
C ARG A 238 3.81 -14.63 0.36
N GLN A 239 4.29 -15.58 -0.44
CA GLN A 239 5.41 -16.44 -0.05
C GLN A 239 6.67 -15.63 0.28
N ILE A 240 6.98 -14.63 -0.55
CA ILE A 240 8.11 -13.69 -0.31
C ILE A 240 7.93 -12.95 1.02
N ALA A 241 6.71 -12.49 1.32
CA ALA A 241 6.44 -11.80 2.58
C ALA A 241 6.60 -12.72 3.79
N GLU A 242 6.10 -13.95 3.73
CA GLU A 242 6.07 -14.88 4.85
C GLU A 242 7.43 -15.52 5.16
N HIS A 243 8.21 -15.84 4.13
CA HIS A 243 9.44 -16.63 4.27
C HIS A 243 10.71 -15.78 4.15
N GLY A 244 10.58 -14.51 3.79
CA GLY A 244 11.72 -13.62 3.58
C GLY A 244 12.63 -14.08 2.44
N HIS A 245 13.67 -13.30 2.20
CA HIS A 245 14.84 -13.70 1.43
C HIS A 245 16.05 -13.62 2.36
#